data_AF-N9GR25-F1
#
_entry.id   AF-N9GR25-F1
#
_cell.length_a   1.000
_cell.length_b   1.000
_cell.length_c   1.000
_cell.angle_alpha   90.00
_cell.angle_beta   90.00
_cell.angle_gamma   90.00
#
_symmetry.space_group_name_H-M   'P 1'
#
loop_
_entity.id
_entity.type
_entity.pdbx_description
1 polymer ?
#
loop_
_entity_poly.entity_id
_entity_poly.type
_entity_poly.pdbx_seq_one_letter_code
_entity_poly.pdbx_strand_id
1 'polypeptide(L)'
;MNSTIATDYLKKLDFQGHCLPTLENLKTLLSYHVEHIPFGNLSSFLGEEVSLVPEQLAQKLLYENREGYCLEHSTLSRIALTELGYDAYNVLGRVYYQSAHTTAPIRTHLVTLVRIDQQLFLYDPGFGGMTPTTILSLDCIGEAQSTPLEQFRFVDVAQCGLDMAVLTDVKYMLQVFLHNEWVNVYAINPDQQIAMADAEIANWYISTSPESLFTQHLMLFTATTEARMTLKDQVLRIHGKEKSDKKVLSTPHEFGEIIQAVFKIQMNPQKLRQAWDKLTLIESV
;
A
#
# COMPACT_ATOMS: atom_id res chain seq x y z
N MET A 1 -13.55 -25.54 -13.83
CA MET A 1 -13.18 -24.20 -14.34
C MET A 1 -12.07 -23.71 -13.44
N ASN A 2 -10.91 -23.35 -13.99
CA ASN A 2 -9.86 -22.73 -13.17
C ASN A 2 -10.41 -21.40 -12.63
N SER A 3 -10.23 -21.16 -11.34
CA SER A 3 -10.61 -19.88 -10.72
C SER A 3 -9.81 -18.75 -11.37
N THR A 4 -10.43 -17.59 -11.59
CA THR A 4 -9.73 -16.39 -12.03
C THR A 4 -9.24 -15.61 -10.81
N ILE A 5 -8.24 -14.74 -10.98
CA ILE A 5 -7.72 -13.93 -9.88
C ILE A 5 -8.84 -13.07 -9.28
N ALA A 6 -9.76 -12.52 -10.09
CA ALA A 6 -10.93 -11.81 -9.60
C ALA A 6 -11.84 -12.67 -8.71
N THR A 7 -12.08 -13.94 -9.08
CA THR A 7 -12.94 -14.83 -8.28
C THR A 7 -12.32 -15.12 -6.91
N ASP A 8 -11.02 -15.40 -6.88
CA ASP A 8 -10.28 -15.64 -5.63
C ASP A 8 -10.14 -14.37 -4.79
N TYR A 9 -9.97 -13.23 -5.46
CA TYR A 9 -9.89 -11.92 -4.83
C TYR A 9 -11.19 -11.56 -4.12
N LEU A 10 -12.35 -11.68 -4.79
CA LEU A 10 -13.66 -11.46 -4.16
C LEU A 10 -13.86 -12.38 -2.95
N LYS A 11 -13.43 -13.64 -3.06
CA LYS A 11 -13.49 -14.60 -1.94
C LYS A 11 -12.58 -14.18 -0.77
N LYS A 12 -11.36 -13.71 -1.04
CA LYS A 12 -10.43 -13.22 -0.01
C LYS A 12 -10.97 -11.99 0.72
N LEU A 13 -11.72 -11.15 0.01
CA LEU A 13 -12.37 -9.97 0.57
C LEU A 13 -13.72 -10.26 1.25
N ASP A 14 -14.17 -11.52 1.26
CA ASP A 14 -15.50 -11.92 1.70
C ASP A 14 -16.63 -11.11 1.02
N PHE A 15 -16.41 -10.74 -0.25
CA PHE A 15 -17.36 -9.92 -1.01
C PHE A 15 -18.61 -10.73 -1.35
N GLN A 16 -19.77 -10.23 -0.93
CA GLN A 16 -21.05 -10.91 -1.12
C GLN A 16 -21.75 -10.42 -2.39
N GLY A 17 -22.35 -11.34 -3.13
CA GLY A 17 -23.15 -11.04 -4.32
C GLY A 17 -22.34 -10.84 -5.60
N HIS A 18 -22.96 -10.21 -6.60
CA HIS A 18 -22.36 -10.03 -7.92
C HIS A 18 -21.64 -8.68 -8.01
N CYS A 19 -20.34 -8.71 -8.27
CA CYS A 19 -19.51 -7.50 -8.40
C CYS A 19 -19.56 -6.95 -9.83
N LEU A 20 -20.49 -6.04 -10.09
CA LEU A 20 -20.51 -5.22 -11.31
C LEU A 20 -19.45 -4.09 -11.25
N PRO A 21 -18.94 -3.59 -12.39
CA PRO A 21 -17.92 -2.55 -12.43
C PRO A 21 -18.51 -1.14 -12.16
N THR A 22 -19.02 -0.93 -10.95
CA THR A 22 -19.66 0.35 -10.53
C THR A 22 -18.77 1.09 -9.53
N LEU A 23 -18.98 2.40 -9.41
CA LEU A 23 -18.26 3.23 -8.43
C LEU A 23 -18.46 2.74 -6.98
N GLU A 24 -19.67 2.28 -6.65
CA GLU A 24 -20.01 1.74 -5.33
C GLU A 24 -19.21 0.48 -5.03
N ASN A 25 -19.17 -0.48 -5.96
CA ASN A 25 -18.40 -1.69 -5.79
C ASN A 25 -16.90 -1.38 -5.72
N LEU A 26 -16.39 -0.43 -6.51
CA LEU A 26 -14.98 -0.04 -6.45
C LEU A 26 -14.58 0.50 -5.06
N LYS A 27 -15.45 1.32 -4.44
CA LYS A 27 -15.28 1.80 -3.05
C LYS A 27 -15.23 0.64 -2.05
N THR A 28 -16.19 -0.28 -2.15
CA THR A 28 -16.28 -1.45 -1.27
C THR A 28 -15.06 -2.36 -1.42
N LEU A 29 -14.62 -2.62 -2.65
CA LEU A 29 -13.44 -3.43 -2.93
C LEU A 29 -12.18 -2.84 -2.28
N LEU A 30 -11.95 -1.53 -2.40
CA LEU A 30 -10.77 -0.91 -1.79
C LEU A 30 -10.83 -0.98 -0.26
N SER A 31 -11.98 -0.64 0.33
CA SER A 31 -12.17 -0.71 1.77
C SER A 31 -11.90 -2.12 2.30
N TYR A 32 -12.46 -3.14 1.64
CA TYR A 32 -12.28 -4.53 2.05
C TYR A 32 -10.84 -5.01 1.82
N HIS A 33 -10.19 -4.58 0.73
CA HIS A 33 -8.79 -4.91 0.48
C HIS A 33 -7.89 -4.48 1.63
N VAL A 34 -7.99 -3.22 2.05
CA VAL A 34 -7.15 -2.66 3.11
C VAL A 34 -7.36 -3.37 4.46
N GLU A 35 -8.57 -3.89 4.70
CA GLU A 35 -8.91 -4.61 5.94
C GLU A 35 -8.52 -6.11 5.92
N HIS A 36 -8.51 -6.74 4.74
CA HIS A 36 -8.34 -8.20 4.60
C HIS A 36 -6.94 -8.62 4.15
N ILE A 37 -6.21 -7.73 3.47
CA ILE A 37 -4.87 -8.00 2.94
C ILE A 37 -3.91 -6.97 3.53
N PRO A 38 -3.10 -7.34 4.54
CA PRO A 38 -2.21 -6.40 5.20
C PRO A 38 -1.07 -5.98 4.26
N PHE A 39 -0.64 -4.74 4.41
CA PHE A 39 0.63 -4.31 3.86
C PHE A 39 1.77 -4.92 4.66
N GLY A 40 2.84 -5.33 4.00
CA GLY A 40 4.11 -5.61 4.64
C GLY A 40 5.22 -6.04 3.72
N ASN A 41 6.40 -6.22 4.30
CA ASN A 41 7.63 -6.45 3.55
C ASN A 41 8.51 -7.57 4.14
N LEU A 42 7.92 -8.61 4.78
CA LEU A 42 8.73 -9.68 5.40
C LEU A 42 9.70 -10.33 4.41
N SER A 43 9.27 -10.51 3.17
CA SER A 43 10.09 -11.18 2.14
C SER A 43 11.36 -10.35 1.83
N SER A 44 11.22 -9.06 1.48
CA SER A 44 12.39 -8.20 1.24
C SER A 44 13.18 -7.91 2.53
N PHE A 45 12.52 -7.81 3.68
CA PHE A 45 13.20 -7.69 4.97
C PHE A 45 14.06 -8.92 5.26
N LEU A 46 13.67 -10.12 4.84
CA LEU A 46 14.48 -11.33 5.03
C LEU A 46 15.44 -11.61 3.87
N GLY A 47 15.50 -10.74 2.85
CA GLY A 47 16.31 -10.95 1.65
C GLY A 47 15.78 -12.07 0.74
N GLU A 48 14.51 -12.42 0.88
CA GLU A 48 13.81 -13.35 0.00
C GLU A 48 13.34 -12.64 -1.27
N GLU A 49 13.07 -13.42 -2.31
CA GLU A 49 12.49 -12.92 -3.56
C GLU A 49 11.09 -12.31 -3.32
N VAL A 50 10.83 -11.19 -4.00
CA VAL A 50 9.49 -10.59 -4.11
C VAL A 50 9.02 -10.71 -5.56
N SER A 51 8.16 -11.68 -5.83
CA SER A 51 7.68 -11.98 -7.18
C SER A 51 6.47 -11.17 -7.55
N LEU A 52 6.46 -10.61 -8.78
CA LEU A 52 5.27 -9.97 -9.37
C LEU A 52 4.55 -10.88 -10.39
N VAL A 53 4.91 -12.16 -10.44
CA VAL A 53 4.24 -13.14 -11.30
C VAL A 53 2.81 -13.35 -10.80
N PRO A 54 1.77 -13.18 -11.64
CA PRO A 54 0.37 -13.18 -11.23
C PRO A 54 -0.05 -14.37 -10.35
N GLU A 55 0.36 -15.58 -10.72
CA GLU A 55 0.00 -16.81 -10.00
C GLU A 55 0.67 -16.86 -8.62
N GLN A 56 1.92 -16.40 -8.52
CA GLN A 56 2.66 -16.36 -7.26
C GLN A 56 2.12 -15.26 -6.34
N LEU A 57 1.77 -14.10 -6.89
CA LEU A 57 1.12 -13.01 -6.18
C LEU A 57 -0.24 -13.45 -5.61
N ALA A 58 -1.06 -14.08 -6.44
CA ALA A 58 -2.36 -14.60 -6.02
C ALA A 58 -2.20 -15.66 -4.92
N GLN A 59 -1.28 -16.62 -5.11
CA GLN A 59 -0.95 -17.63 -4.10
C GLN A 59 -0.59 -16.99 -2.75
N LYS A 60 0.34 -16.03 -2.76
CA LYS A 60 0.83 -15.34 -1.57
C LYS A 60 -0.28 -14.53 -0.88
N LEU A 61 -0.94 -13.61 -1.60
CA LEU A 61 -1.85 -12.63 -0.99
C LEU A 61 -3.26 -13.16 -0.74
N LEU A 62 -3.74 -14.10 -1.57
CA LEU A 62 -5.12 -14.59 -1.51
C LEU A 62 -5.27 -15.89 -0.72
N TYR A 63 -4.25 -16.75 -0.68
CA TYR A 63 -4.36 -18.08 -0.07
C TYR A 63 -3.47 -18.28 1.15
N GLU A 64 -2.24 -17.75 1.14
CA GLU A 64 -1.29 -17.96 2.23
C GLU A 64 -1.46 -17.00 3.42
N ASN A 65 -2.41 -16.07 3.34
CA ASN A 65 -2.59 -15.01 4.34
C ASN A 65 -1.28 -14.29 4.63
N ARG A 66 -0.57 -13.93 3.57
CA ARG A 66 0.65 -13.13 3.62
C ARG A 66 0.36 -11.69 3.24
N GLU A 67 1.26 -10.85 3.68
CA GLU A 67 1.35 -9.42 3.39
C GLU A 67 2.00 -9.13 2.04
N GLY A 68 1.75 -7.95 1.47
CA GLY A 68 2.50 -7.44 0.32
C GLY A 68 2.81 -5.96 0.44
N TYR A 69 3.68 -5.42 -0.40
CA TYR A 69 3.85 -3.95 -0.50
C TYR A 69 3.21 -3.39 -1.77
N CYS A 70 3.39 -2.09 -2.05
CA CYS A 70 2.64 -1.39 -3.11
C CYS A 70 2.70 -2.09 -4.48
N LEU A 71 3.85 -2.62 -4.89
CA LEU A 71 4.02 -3.30 -6.18
C LEU A 71 3.15 -4.56 -6.26
N GLU A 72 3.08 -5.36 -5.19
CA GLU A 72 2.30 -6.60 -5.13
C GLU A 72 0.81 -6.30 -5.06
N HIS A 73 0.42 -5.37 -4.19
CA HIS A 73 -0.96 -4.92 -3.99
C HIS A 73 -1.56 -4.32 -5.27
N SER A 74 -0.86 -3.40 -5.92
CA SER A 74 -1.34 -2.71 -7.12
C SER A 74 -1.28 -3.63 -8.35
N THR A 75 -0.33 -4.55 -8.44
CA THR A 75 -0.32 -5.55 -9.54
C THR A 75 -1.50 -6.50 -9.43
N LEU A 76 -1.73 -7.09 -8.25
CA LEU A 76 -2.85 -8.00 -8.00
C LEU A 76 -4.20 -7.31 -8.22
N SER A 77 -4.40 -6.14 -7.59
CA SER A 77 -5.68 -5.44 -7.68
C SER A 77 -5.99 -4.97 -9.10
N ARG A 78 -4.99 -4.50 -9.87
CA ARG A 78 -5.19 -4.18 -11.28
C ARG A 78 -5.70 -5.38 -12.08
N ILE A 79 -5.07 -6.55 -11.92
CA ILE A 79 -5.51 -7.78 -12.61
C ILE A 79 -6.95 -8.11 -12.25
N ALA A 80 -7.27 -8.15 -10.95
CA ALA A 80 -8.61 -8.46 -10.47
C ALA A 80 -9.65 -7.45 -10.99
N LEU A 81 -9.35 -6.14 -10.94
CA LEU A 81 -10.24 -5.09 -11.41
C LEU A 81 -10.47 -5.18 -12.93
N THR A 82 -9.44 -5.44 -13.73
CA THR A 82 -9.59 -5.67 -15.17
C THR A 82 -10.47 -6.88 -15.47
N GLU A 83 -10.26 -8.01 -14.77
CA GLU A 83 -11.10 -9.21 -14.91
C GLU A 83 -12.56 -8.97 -14.50
N LEU A 84 -12.81 -8.07 -13.54
CA LEU A 84 -14.16 -7.63 -13.14
C LEU A 84 -14.80 -6.63 -14.12
N GLY A 85 -14.09 -6.23 -15.19
CA GLY A 85 -14.58 -5.35 -16.23
C GLY A 85 -14.33 -3.85 -16.00
N TYR A 86 -13.51 -3.47 -15.02
CA TYR A 86 -13.06 -2.10 -14.89
C TYR A 86 -11.95 -1.77 -15.90
N ASP A 87 -11.94 -0.53 -16.41
CA ASP A 87 -10.79 0.06 -17.11
C ASP A 87 -9.75 0.49 -16.08
N ALA A 88 -8.84 -0.44 -15.73
CA ALA A 88 -7.84 -0.29 -14.69
C ALA A 88 -6.41 -0.41 -15.24
N TYR A 89 -5.55 0.54 -14.88
CA TYR A 89 -4.15 0.57 -15.29
C TYR A 89 -3.25 1.09 -14.17
N ASN A 90 -1.95 0.77 -14.23
CA ASN A 90 -1.01 1.16 -13.20
C ASN A 90 -0.14 2.34 -13.64
N VAL A 91 0.23 3.17 -12.66
CA VAL A 91 1.22 4.23 -12.79
C VAL A 91 2.21 4.17 -11.64
N LEU A 92 3.45 4.59 -11.88
CA LEU A 92 4.45 4.74 -10.84
C LEU A 92 4.51 6.20 -10.35
N GLY A 93 4.62 6.37 -9.04
CA GLY A 93 4.75 7.63 -8.33
C GLY A 93 6.05 7.76 -7.54
N ARG A 94 6.30 8.99 -7.07
CA ARG A 94 7.42 9.35 -6.20
C ARG A 94 6.89 9.71 -4.82
N VAL A 95 7.47 9.15 -3.75
CA VAL A 95 7.03 9.36 -2.37
C VAL A 95 7.72 10.57 -1.77
N TYR A 96 6.95 11.52 -1.24
CA TYR A 96 7.42 12.73 -0.56
C TYR A 96 7.10 12.76 0.94
N TYR A 97 6.43 11.72 1.44
CA TYR A 97 5.91 11.64 2.79
C TYR A 97 7.03 11.63 3.84
N GLN A 98 6.95 12.57 4.80
CA GLN A 98 7.85 12.67 5.96
C GLN A 98 9.35 12.75 5.63
N SER A 99 9.70 13.26 4.46
CA SER A 99 11.09 13.45 4.05
C SER A 99 11.33 14.81 3.42
N ALA A 100 12.44 15.45 3.82
CA ALA A 100 12.94 16.63 3.14
C ALA A 100 13.68 16.17 1.88
N HIS A 101 13.27 16.68 0.72
CA HIS A 101 13.87 16.31 -0.56
C HIS A 101 14.66 17.47 -1.14
N THR A 102 15.94 17.22 -1.40
CA THR A 102 16.81 18.12 -2.18
C THR A 102 16.91 17.67 -3.64
N THR A 103 16.43 16.47 -3.95
CA THR A 103 16.35 15.88 -5.29
C THR A 103 15.06 15.08 -5.41
N ALA A 104 14.59 14.85 -6.65
CA ALA A 104 13.41 14.02 -6.88
C ALA A 104 13.59 12.61 -6.28
N PRO A 105 12.63 12.11 -5.47
CA PRO A 105 12.67 10.76 -4.92
C PRO A 105 12.60 9.71 -6.04
N ILE A 106 13.08 8.49 -5.79
CA ILE A 106 12.99 7.40 -6.77
C ILE A 106 11.51 7.06 -7.04
N ARG A 107 11.19 6.73 -8.29
CA ARG A 107 9.84 6.47 -8.76
C ARG A 107 9.44 5.00 -8.51
N THR A 108 9.09 4.67 -7.29
CA THR A 108 8.89 3.28 -6.82
C THR A 108 7.52 2.98 -6.22
N HIS A 109 6.63 3.96 -6.04
CA HIS A 109 5.29 3.67 -5.52
C HIS A 109 4.36 3.29 -6.67
N LEU A 110 3.84 2.07 -6.70
CA LEU A 110 2.90 1.63 -7.72
C LEU A 110 1.47 1.80 -7.22
N VAL A 111 0.63 2.47 -8.01
CA VAL A 111 -0.80 2.63 -7.74
C VAL A 111 -1.63 2.22 -8.96
N THR A 112 -2.89 1.86 -8.71
CA THR A 112 -3.86 1.56 -9.74
C THR A 112 -4.79 2.77 -9.94
N LEU A 113 -5.01 3.16 -11.20
CA LEU A 113 -6.02 4.12 -11.59
C LEU A 113 -7.15 3.41 -12.32
N VAL A 114 -8.39 3.83 -12.05
CA VAL A 114 -9.59 3.22 -12.61
C VAL A 114 -10.46 4.29 -13.26
N ARG A 115 -10.85 4.06 -14.52
CA ARG A 115 -11.73 4.97 -15.27
C ARG A 115 -13.17 4.46 -15.24
N ILE A 116 -14.10 5.32 -14.83
CA ILE A 116 -15.55 5.06 -14.83
C ILE A 116 -16.24 6.32 -15.36
N ASP A 117 -17.07 6.20 -16.39
CA ASP A 117 -17.82 7.32 -16.98
C ASP A 117 -16.97 8.57 -17.31
N GLN A 118 -15.75 8.33 -17.84
CA GLN A 118 -14.72 9.35 -18.15
C GLN A 118 -14.07 10.02 -16.93
N GLN A 119 -14.48 9.67 -15.72
CA GLN A 119 -13.84 10.10 -14.47
C GLN A 119 -12.74 9.13 -14.07
N LEU A 120 -11.72 9.65 -13.37
CA LEU A 120 -10.53 8.91 -12.99
C LEU A 120 -10.41 8.81 -11.47
N PHE A 121 -10.28 7.58 -10.97
CA PHE A 121 -10.21 7.30 -9.54
C PHE A 121 -8.89 6.61 -9.19
N LEU A 122 -8.30 7.04 -8.08
CA LEU A 122 -7.21 6.33 -7.42
C LEU A 122 -7.76 5.12 -6.67
N TYR A 123 -7.21 3.95 -6.98
CA TYR A 123 -7.35 2.72 -6.21
C TYR A 123 -5.97 2.35 -5.64
N ASP A 124 -5.69 2.74 -4.40
CA ASP A 124 -4.39 2.51 -3.75
C ASP A 124 -4.56 1.84 -2.38
N PRO A 125 -4.51 0.50 -2.33
CA PRO A 125 -4.41 -0.24 -1.06
C PRO A 125 -2.96 -0.37 -0.56
N GLY A 126 -1.99 0.15 -1.30
CA GLY A 126 -0.59 -0.25 -1.23
C GLY A 126 0.35 0.77 -0.59
N PHE A 127 -0.08 1.97 -0.17
CA PHE A 127 0.87 2.93 0.41
C PHE A 127 1.36 2.55 1.82
N GLY A 128 0.66 1.63 2.49
CA GLY A 128 0.96 1.21 3.85
C GLY A 128 0.28 2.11 4.89
N GLY A 129 1.04 2.63 5.86
CA GLY A 129 0.50 3.30 7.04
C GLY A 129 -0.50 4.43 6.75
N MET A 130 -0.34 5.16 5.64
CA MET A 130 -1.21 6.27 5.23
C MET A 130 -2.00 5.99 3.94
N THR A 131 -2.24 4.72 3.61
CA THR A 131 -3.05 4.37 2.43
C THR A 131 -4.46 4.94 2.57
N PRO A 132 -5.07 5.50 1.50
CA PRO A 132 -6.48 5.84 1.50
C PRO A 132 -7.34 4.60 1.76
N THR A 133 -8.37 4.72 2.62
CA THR A 133 -9.29 3.62 2.94
C THR A 133 -10.54 3.60 2.06
N THR A 134 -10.60 4.48 1.06
CA THR A 134 -11.59 4.53 0.00
C THR A 134 -10.98 5.18 -1.24
N ILE A 135 -11.65 5.08 -2.39
CA ILE A 135 -11.13 5.64 -3.63
C ILE A 135 -11.14 7.17 -3.58
N LEU A 136 -10.19 7.79 -4.29
CA LEU A 136 -10.11 9.25 -4.42
C LEU A 136 -10.29 9.64 -5.88
N SER A 137 -11.12 10.65 -6.14
CA SER A 137 -11.31 11.23 -7.47
C SER A 137 -10.12 12.11 -7.85
N LEU A 138 -9.63 11.97 -9.08
CA LEU A 138 -8.68 12.91 -9.70
C LEU A 138 -9.38 14.04 -10.45
N ASP A 139 -10.71 14.04 -10.54
CA ASP A 139 -11.49 15.10 -11.21
C ASP A 139 -11.80 16.29 -10.29
N CYS A 140 -11.55 16.15 -8.98
CA CYS A 140 -11.78 17.19 -7.96
C CYS A 140 -10.45 17.78 -7.46
N ILE A 141 -9.56 18.21 -8.37
CA ILE A 141 -8.24 18.76 -8.01
C ILE A 141 -8.39 20.02 -7.15
N GLY A 142 -7.69 20.05 -6.02
CA GLY A 142 -7.72 21.13 -5.03
C GLY A 142 -8.77 20.94 -3.93
N GLU A 143 -9.74 20.05 -4.12
CA GLU A 143 -10.85 19.83 -3.18
C GLU A 143 -10.53 18.75 -2.15
N ALA A 144 -10.93 18.99 -0.91
CA ALA A 144 -10.84 18.00 0.16
C ALA A 144 -11.86 16.89 -0.06
N GLN A 145 -11.40 15.65 -0.02
CA GLN A 145 -12.21 14.44 -0.16
C GLN A 145 -12.25 13.71 1.18
N SER A 146 -13.46 13.54 1.71
CA SER A 146 -13.68 12.83 2.97
C SER A 146 -13.47 11.33 2.78
N THR A 147 -12.70 10.73 3.69
CA THR A 147 -12.56 9.28 3.82
C THR A 147 -13.00 8.86 5.23
N PRO A 148 -13.16 7.55 5.52
CA PRO A 148 -13.47 7.09 6.87
C PRO A 148 -12.49 7.55 7.96
N LEU A 149 -11.23 7.81 7.59
CA LEU A 149 -10.17 8.24 8.50
C LEU A 149 -9.81 9.71 8.20
N GLU A 150 -8.65 9.96 7.59
CA GLU A 150 -8.19 11.32 7.28
C GLU A 150 -8.78 11.83 5.96
N GLN A 151 -8.91 13.15 5.83
CA GLN A 151 -9.23 13.75 4.53
C GLN A 151 -7.99 13.71 3.63
N PHE A 152 -8.23 13.46 2.35
CA PHE A 152 -7.20 13.51 1.32
C PHE A 152 -7.58 14.54 0.27
N ARG A 153 -6.60 14.99 -0.52
CA ARG A 153 -6.85 15.73 -1.75
C ARG A 153 -5.74 15.52 -2.75
N PHE A 154 -6.05 15.66 -4.02
CA PHE A 154 -5.04 15.88 -5.04
C PHE A 154 -4.87 17.38 -5.28
N VAL A 155 -3.64 17.83 -5.48
CA VAL A 155 -3.32 19.19 -5.94
C VAL A 155 -2.42 19.11 -7.16
N ASP A 156 -2.45 20.14 -8.02
CA ASP A 156 -1.41 20.33 -9.03
C ASP A 156 -0.05 20.43 -8.33
N VAL A 157 0.99 19.79 -8.88
CA VAL A 157 2.33 19.80 -8.30
C VAL A 157 2.90 21.22 -8.16
N ALA A 158 2.50 22.17 -8.99
CA ALA A 158 2.87 23.59 -8.86
C ALA A 158 2.30 24.24 -7.57
N GLN A 159 1.29 23.63 -6.95
CA GLN A 159 0.63 24.11 -5.74
C GLN A 159 0.99 23.29 -4.49
N CYS A 160 1.90 22.31 -4.59
CA CYS A 160 2.24 21.42 -3.47
C CYS A 160 3.24 22.00 -2.47
N GLY A 161 3.77 23.20 -2.74
CA GLY A 161 4.71 23.90 -1.85
C GLY A 161 6.15 23.37 -1.88
N LEU A 162 6.50 22.51 -2.84
CA LEU A 162 7.87 22.03 -3.06
C LEU A 162 8.53 22.75 -4.25
N ASP A 163 9.86 22.77 -4.28
CA ASP A 163 10.62 23.26 -5.42
C ASP A 163 10.37 22.37 -6.65
N MET A 164 10.13 22.98 -7.82
CA MET A 164 9.92 22.24 -9.07
C MET A 164 11.11 21.35 -9.43
N ALA A 165 12.32 21.66 -8.96
CA ALA A 165 13.53 20.85 -9.17
C ALA A 165 13.42 19.44 -8.57
N VAL A 166 12.55 19.22 -7.57
CA VAL A 166 12.31 17.90 -6.99
C VAL A 166 11.08 17.19 -7.56
N LEU A 167 10.36 17.81 -8.51
CA LEU A 167 9.08 17.33 -9.05
C LEU A 167 9.24 16.84 -10.49
N THR A 168 10.01 15.79 -10.71
CA THR A 168 10.29 15.24 -12.05
C THR A 168 9.22 14.25 -12.51
N ASP A 169 8.64 14.50 -13.69
CA ASP A 169 7.66 13.63 -14.39
C ASP A 169 6.39 13.31 -13.59
N VAL A 170 5.95 14.22 -12.72
CA VAL A 170 4.72 14.11 -11.92
C VAL A 170 3.78 15.29 -12.19
N LYS A 171 2.46 15.06 -12.09
CA LYS A 171 1.42 16.08 -12.35
C LYS A 171 0.59 16.43 -11.13
N TYR A 172 0.21 15.41 -10.35
CA TYR A 172 -0.64 15.60 -9.18
C TYR A 172 0.03 15.05 -7.93
N MET A 173 -0.02 15.83 -6.85
CA MET A 173 0.42 15.45 -5.52
C MET A 173 -0.80 15.03 -4.70
N LEU A 174 -0.77 13.81 -4.16
CA LEU A 174 -1.68 13.40 -3.11
C LEU A 174 -1.23 14.02 -1.78
N GLN A 175 -2.16 14.67 -1.09
CA GLN A 175 -1.97 15.20 0.24
C GLN A 175 -2.97 14.58 1.22
N VAL A 176 -2.54 14.44 2.47
CA VAL A 176 -3.38 14.01 3.60
C VAL A 176 -3.47 15.13 4.62
N PHE A 177 -4.65 15.33 5.21
CA PHE A 177 -4.86 16.36 6.24
C PHE A 177 -4.54 15.78 7.62
N LEU A 178 -3.44 16.25 8.22
CA LEU A 178 -2.93 15.79 9.53
C LEU A 178 -2.59 17.00 10.39
N HIS A 179 -3.00 16.99 11.66
CA HIS A 179 -2.67 18.04 12.64
C HIS A 179 -2.95 19.47 12.13
N ASN A 180 -4.09 19.67 11.47
CA ASN A 180 -4.53 20.93 10.85
C ASN A 180 -3.68 21.41 9.65
N GLU A 181 -2.88 20.53 9.04
CA GLU A 181 -2.04 20.86 7.90
C GLU A 181 -2.17 19.80 6.79
N TRP A 182 -1.95 20.23 5.55
CA TRP A 182 -1.87 19.33 4.41
C TRP A 182 -0.44 18.84 4.23
N VAL A 183 -0.26 17.52 4.32
CA VAL A 183 1.05 16.86 4.22
C VAL A 183 1.15 16.17 2.85
N ASN A 184 2.23 16.43 2.13
CA ASN A 184 2.55 15.75 0.86
C ASN A 184 2.81 14.26 1.11
N VAL A 185 2.16 13.39 0.33
CA VAL A 185 2.25 11.93 0.45
C VAL A 185 3.11 11.38 -0.69
N TYR A 186 2.57 11.40 -1.91
CA TYR A 186 3.27 11.01 -3.12
C TYR A 186 2.70 11.77 -4.32
N ALA A 187 3.49 11.86 -5.39
CA ALA A 187 3.03 12.45 -6.64
C ALA A 187 3.06 11.43 -7.79
N ILE A 188 2.07 11.54 -8.68
CA ILE A 188 1.87 10.66 -9.85
C ILE A 188 1.63 11.48 -11.11
N ASN A 189 1.83 10.84 -12.25
CA ASN A 189 1.39 11.33 -13.56
C ASN A 189 0.40 10.32 -14.16
N PRO A 190 -0.92 10.61 -14.17
CA PRO A 190 -1.94 9.68 -14.64
C PRO A 190 -1.82 9.28 -16.12
N ASP A 191 -1.09 10.06 -16.92
CA ASP A 191 -0.90 9.81 -18.35
C ASP A 191 0.30 8.88 -18.62
N GLN A 192 1.10 8.58 -17.59
CA GLN A 192 2.25 7.67 -17.69
C GLN A 192 1.89 6.27 -17.22
N GLN A 193 1.01 5.62 -17.99
CA GLN A 193 0.79 4.18 -17.82
C GLN A 193 2.11 3.43 -18.00
N ILE A 194 2.36 2.47 -17.12
CA ILE A 194 3.60 1.68 -17.12
C ILE A 194 3.40 0.30 -17.74
N ALA A 195 4.50 -0.29 -18.22
CA ALA A 195 4.56 -1.71 -18.52
C ALA A 195 4.96 -2.52 -17.27
N MET A 196 4.68 -3.82 -17.23
CA MET A 196 5.10 -4.66 -16.10
C MET A 196 6.62 -4.65 -15.87
N ALA A 197 7.42 -4.52 -16.93
CA ALA A 197 8.88 -4.39 -16.82
C ALA A 197 9.31 -3.15 -16.00
N ASP A 198 8.56 -2.05 -16.06
CA ASP A 198 8.85 -0.86 -15.24
C ASP A 198 8.59 -1.15 -13.75
N ALA A 199 7.52 -1.90 -13.45
CA ALA A 199 7.23 -2.36 -12.10
C ALA A 199 8.29 -3.33 -11.59
N GLU A 200 8.80 -4.25 -12.42
CA GLU A 200 9.88 -5.19 -12.06
C GLU A 200 11.17 -4.45 -11.67
N ILE A 201 11.55 -3.39 -12.39
CA ILE A 201 12.72 -2.57 -12.06
C ILE A 201 12.53 -1.87 -10.70
N ALA A 202 11.37 -1.25 -10.48
CA ALA A 202 11.04 -0.62 -9.20
C ALA A 202 11.04 -1.65 -8.05
N ASN A 203 10.46 -2.82 -8.28
CA ASN A 203 10.39 -3.94 -7.35
C ASN A 203 11.80 -4.46 -6.99
N TRP A 204 12.68 -4.62 -7.98
CA TRP A 204 14.07 -5.01 -7.74
C TRP A 204 14.78 -4.02 -6.81
N TYR A 205 14.68 -2.71 -7.08
CA TYR A 205 15.28 -1.69 -6.21
C TYR A 205 14.72 -1.78 -4.79
N ILE A 206 13.39 -1.80 -4.65
CA ILE A 206 12.73 -1.80 -3.35
C ILE A 206 13.01 -3.08 -2.55
N SER A 207 13.07 -4.24 -3.21
CA SER A 207 13.26 -5.54 -2.54
C SER A 207 14.71 -5.90 -2.27
N THR A 208 15.69 -5.32 -2.98
CA THR A 208 17.09 -5.77 -2.90
C THR A 208 18.10 -4.68 -2.57
N SER A 209 17.80 -3.40 -2.84
CA SER A 209 18.76 -2.32 -2.59
C SER A 209 19.07 -2.21 -1.10
N PRO A 210 20.36 -2.11 -0.70
CA PRO A 210 20.72 -1.84 0.68
C PRO A 210 20.26 -0.46 1.14
N GLU A 211 19.93 0.46 0.23
CA GLU A 211 19.38 1.79 0.53
C GLU A 211 17.85 1.79 0.71
N SER A 212 17.18 0.68 0.39
CA SER A 212 15.73 0.58 0.54
C SER A 212 15.34 0.46 2.01
N LEU A 213 14.39 1.29 2.46
CA LEU A 213 13.78 1.13 3.78
C LEU A 213 13.13 -0.25 3.95
N PHE A 214 12.71 -0.89 2.85
CA PHE A 214 12.05 -2.19 2.85
C PHE A 214 13.01 -3.38 2.97
N THR A 215 14.32 -3.16 2.90
CA THR A 215 15.34 -4.17 3.23
C THR A 215 15.94 -3.94 4.62
N GLN A 216 15.94 -2.68 5.06
CA GLN A 216 16.49 -2.25 6.34
C GLN A 216 15.52 -2.44 7.52
N HIS A 217 14.24 -2.11 7.32
CA HIS A 217 13.23 -2.14 8.38
C HIS A 217 12.10 -3.12 8.08
N LEU A 218 11.54 -3.72 9.13
CA LEU A 218 10.28 -4.44 9.01
C LEU A 218 9.13 -3.44 9.16
N MET A 219 8.20 -3.45 8.22
CA MET A 219 7.04 -2.57 8.20
C MET A 219 5.81 -3.40 7.87
N LEU A 220 4.85 -3.47 8.79
CA LEU A 220 3.53 -4.06 8.58
C LEU A 220 2.47 -3.00 8.83
N PHE A 221 1.46 -2.92 7.96
CA PHE A 221 0.34 -1.99 8.13
C PHE A 221 -0.98 -2.69 7.81
N THR A 222 -2.02 -2.31 8.53
CA THR A 222 -3.41 -2.60 8.18
C THR A 222 -4.28 -1.47 8.71
N ALA A 223 -5.49 -1.32 8.17
CA ALA A 223 -6.43 -0.34 8.66
C ALA A 223 -7.86 -0.89 8.62
N THR A 224 -8.69 -0.32 9.47
CA THR A 224 -10.15 -0.43 9.42
C THR A 224 -10.73 0.94 9.11
N THR A 225 -12.06 1.07 9.11
CA THR A 225 -12.71 2.39 9.03
C THR A 225 -12.50 3.26 10.27
N GLU A 226 -11.95 2.71 11.35
CA GLU A 226 -11.85 3.38 12.65
C GLU A 226 -10.40 3.60 13.13
N ALA A 227 -9.45 2.80 12.64
CA ALA A 227 -8.07 2.87 13.09
C ALA A 227 -7.05 2.40 12.04
N ARG A 228 -5.82 2.87 12.20
CA ARG A 228 -4.62 2.39 11.51
C ARG A 228 -3.73 1.66 12.51
N MET A 229 -3.28 0.46 12.13
CA MET A 229 -2.34 -0.33 12.92
C MET A 229 -1.03 -0.44 12.14
N THR A 230 0.06 -0.05 12.79
CA THR A 230 1.39 -0.01 12.19
C THR A 230 2.38 -0.73 13.08
N LEU A 231 3.15 -1.67 12.53
CA LEU A 231 4.32 -2.23 13.17
C LEU A 231 5.54 -1.79 12.36
N LYS A 232 6.39 -0.96 12.96
CA LYS A 232 7.73 -0.69 12.43
C LYS A 232 8.75 -1.31 13.36
N ASP A 233 9.52 -2.26 12.86
CA ASP A 233 10.44 -3.09 13.61
C ASP A 233 9.73 -3.73 14.83
N GLN A 234 10.10 -3.35 16.05
CA GLN A 234 9.48 -3.85 17.28
C GLN A 234 8.38 -2.93 17.84
N VAL A 235 8.03 -1.84 17.15
CA VAL A 235 7.13 -0.81 17.67
C VAL A 235 5.76 -0.89 17.00
N LEU A 236 4.78 -1.41 17.73
CA LEU A 236 3.38 -1.37 17.36
C LEU A 236 2.78 -0.01 17.73
N ARG A 237 2.03 0.58 16.80
CA ARG A 237 1.19 1.75 17.05
C ARG A 237 -0.21 1.48 16.54
N ILE A 238 -1.20 1.90 17.31
CA ILE A 238 -2.60 1.85 16.93
C ILE A 238 -3.12 3.28 17.01
N HIS A 239 -3.44 3.87 15.86
CA HIS A 239 -3.97 5.21 15.74
C HIS A 239 -5.46 5.13 15.42
N GLY A 240 -6.31 5.31 16.43
CA GLY A 240 -7.75 5.48 16.25
C GLY A 240 -8.12 6.96 16.23
N LYS A 241 -9.41 7.25 15.97
CA LYS A 241 -9.93 8.63 15.85
C LYS A 241 -9.65 9.53 17.06
N GLU A 242 -9.63 8.97 18.28
CA GLU A 242 -9.47 9.76 19.51
C GLU A 242 -8.13 9.53 20.22
N LYS A 243 -7.51 8.36 20.00
CA LYS A 243 -6.34 7.94 20.78
C LYS A 243 -5.29 7.23 19.93
N SER A 244 -4.04 7.43 20.33
CA SER A 244 -2.89 6.72 19.79
C SER A 244 -2.24 5.90 20.89
N ASP A 245 -2.20 4.59 20.72
CA ASP A 245 -1.50 3.67 21.60
C ASP A 245 -0.16 3.27 20.97
N LYS A 246 0.89 3.12 21.80
CA LYS A 246 2.22 2.65 21.39
C LYS A 246 2.64 1.49 22.29
N LYS A 247 3.12 0.40 21.70
CA LYS A 247 3.67 -0.76 22.40
C LYS A 247 4.99 -1.16 21.77
N VAL A 248 6.01 -1.43 22.59
CA VAL A 248 7.27 -2.04 22.15
C VAL A 248 7.17 -3.53 22.43
N LEU A 249 7.32 -4.35 21.40
CA LEU A 249 7.29 -5.80 21.51
C LEU A 249 8.67 -6.28 21.95
N SER A 250 8.74 -7.08 23.01
CA SER A 250 10.01 -7.42 23.66
C SER A 250 10.39 -8.90 23.55
N THR A 251 9.50 -9.74 23.01
CA THR A 251 9.75 -11.18 22.89
C THR A 251 9.29 -11.73 21.54
N PRO A 252 9.91 -12.82 21.03
CA PRO A 252 9.47 -13.46 19.80
C PRO A 252 8.05 -14.01 19.88
N HIS A 253 7.62 -14.45 21.07
CA HIS A 253 6.26 -14.92 21.30
C HIS A 253 5.24 -13.80 21.09
N GLU A 254 5.44 -12.67 21.78
CA GLU A 254 4.59 -11.49 21.64
C GLU A 254 4.57 -10.95 20.20
N PHE A 255 5.73 -10.94 19.54
CA PHE A 255 5.82 -10.56 18.13
C PHE A 255 4.95 -11.44 17.23
N GLY A 256 4.98 -12.76 17.42
CA GLY A 256 4.14 -13.69 16.68
C GLY A 256 2.66 -13.51 16.93
N GLU A 257 2.28 -13.36 18.19
CA GLU A 257 0.89 -13.12 18.57
C GLU A 257 0.36 -11.84 17.94
N ILE A 258 1.13 -10.75 17.95
CA ILE A 258 0.71 -9.48 17.34
C ILE A 258 0.62 -9.58 15.82
N ILE A 259 1.59 -10.21 15.16
CA ILE A 259 1.55 -10.42 13.71
C ILE A 259 0.28 -11.18 13.29
N GLN A 260 -0.07 -12.24 14.02
CA GLN A 260 -1.26 -13.01 13.73
C GLN A 260 -2.55 -12.27 14.10
N ALA A 261 -2.64 -11.70 15.31
CA ALA A 261 -3.87 -11.13 15.84
C ALA A 261 -4.22 -9.78 15.20
N VAL A 262 -3.23 -8.93 14.92
CA VAL A 262 -3.44 -7.58 14.39
C VAL A 262 -3.39 -7.58 12.87
N PHE A 263 -2.38 -8.19 12.28
CA PHE A 263 -2.15 -8.13 10.83
C PHE A 263 -2.73 -9.33 10.09
N LYS A 264 -3.29 -10.34 10.78
CA LYS A 264 -3.87 -11.54 10.19
C LYS A 264 -2.87 -12.33 9.34
N ILE A 265 -1.57 -12.17 9.59
CA ILE A 265 -0.51 -12.83 8.83
C ILE A 265 -0.20 -14.18 9.46
N GLN A 266 -0.21 -15.24 8.65
CA GLN A 266 0.25 -16.55 9.08
C GLN A 266 1.74 -16.70 8.76
N MET A 267 2.55 -16.84 9.81
CA MET A 267 3.99 -17.02 9.67
C MET A 267 4.41 -18.34 10.32
N ASN A 268 5.19 -19.14 9.61
CA ASN A 268 5.71 -20.37 10.17
C ASN A 268 6.77 -20.05 11.27
N PRO A 269 7.01 -20.96 12.23
CA PRO A 269 7.91 -20.69 13.35
C PRO A 269 9.35 -20.37 12.96
N GLN A 270 9.85 -20.92 11.84
CA GLN A 270 11.20 -20.67 11.36
C GLN A 270 11.34 -19.23 10.86
N LYS A 271 10.41 -18.78 10.01
CA LYS A 271 10.39 -17.43 9.46
C LYS A 271 10.18 -16.37 10.54
N LEU A 272 9.34 -16.67 11.52
CA LEU A 272 9.16 -15.83 12.70
C LEU A 272 10.46 -15.62 13.47
N ARG A 273 11.20 -16.71 13.71
CA ARG A 273 12.50 -16.64 14.38
C ARG A 273 13.51 -15.85 13.55
N GLN A 274 13.60 -16.10 12.24
CA GLN A 274 14.50 -15.34 11.35
C GLN A 274 14.21 -13.84 11.38
N ALA A 275 12.94 -13.44 11.33
CA ALA A 275 12.55 -12.04 11.41
C ALA A 275 12.93 -11.42 12.76
N TRP A 276 12.64 -12.12 13.86
CA TRP A 276 12.99 -11.66 15.20
C TRP A 276 14.50 -11.54 15.43
N ASP A 277 15.27 -12.53 14.97
CA ASP A 277 16.73 -12.52 15.07
C ASP A 277 17.31 -11.35 14.28
N LYS A 278 16.81 -11.08 13.06
CA LYS A 278 17.24 -9.91 12.28
C LYS A 278 16.93 -8.59 13.00
N LEU A 279 15.75 -8.45 13.62
CA LEU A 279 15.37 -7.23 14.35
C LEU A 279 16.31 -6.95 15.52
N THR A 280 16.66 -7.97 16.30
CA THR A 280 17.51 -7.83 17.50
C THR A 280 18.99 -7.65 17.18
N LEU A 281 19.44 -8.12 16.01
CA LEU A 281 20.80 -7.83 15.49
C LEU A 281 20.97 -6.36 15.09
N ILE A 282 19.91 -5.70 14.61
CA ILE A 282 19.97 -4.28 14.21
C ILE A 282 20.09 -3.37 15.44
N GLU A 283 19.53 -3.75 16.60
CA GLU A 283 19.61 -2.96 17.84
C GLU A 283 20.96 -3.09 18.58
N SER A 284 21.84 -4.01 18.16
CA SER A 284 23.12 -4.30 18.82
C SER A 284 24.34 -3.67 18.12
N VAL A 285 24.11 -2.81 17.11
CA VAL A 285 25.13 -2.03 16.38
C VAL A 285 24.89 -0.54 16.61
#